data_AF-A0A3D5YGQ5-F1
#
_entry.id   AF-A0A3D5YGQ5-F1
#
_cell.length_a   1.000
_cell.length_b   1.000
_cell.length_c   1.000
_cell.angle_alpha   90.00
_cell.angle_beta   90.00
_cell.angle_gamma   90.00
#
_symmetry.space_group_name_H-M   'P 1'
#
loop_
_entity.id
_entity.type
_entity.pdbx_description
1 polymer ?
#
loop_
_entity_poly.entity_id
_entity_poly.type
_entity_poly.pdbx_seq_one_letter_code
_entity_poly.pdbx_strand_id
1 'polypeptide(L)'
;MPVPGYLEIYEQFLRELCQEIDIKNVNSIFLATLIYNKQDWQAIQKKESDFELLKHLEIGDDGLVRVSAVIRKEFDQLFKKYLGEQIRWDYI
;
A
#
# COMPACT_ATOMS: atom_id res chain seq x y z
N MET A 1 1.43 -1.61 -3.28
CA MET A 1 2.89 -1.32 -3.25
C MET A 1 3.17 -0.08 -4.07
N PRO A 2 4.02 0.85 -3.59
CA PRO A 2 4.37 2.06 -4.33
C PRO A 2 5.42 1.80 -5.42
N VAL A 3 5.03 1.07 -6.46
CA VAL A 3 5.83 0.93 -7.68
C VAL A 3 5.89 2.26 -8.44
N PRO A 4 6.84 2.49 -9.36
CA PRO A 4 6.84 3.71 -10.17
C PRO A 4 5.48 3.95 -10.84
N GLY A 5 4.91 5.15 -10.68
CA GLY A 5 3.56 5.49 -11.17
C GLY A 5 2.41 4.81 -10.42
N TYR A 6 2.60 4.44 -9.15
CA TYR A 6 1.59 3.68 -8.40
C TYR A 6 0.24 4.39 -8.32
N LEU A 7 0.18 5.71 -8.17
CA LEU A 7 -1.10 6.40 -8.02
C LEU A 7 -1.98 6.23 -9.25
N GLU A 8 -1.40 6.39 -10.45
CA GLU A 8 -2.11 6.23 -11.71
C GLU A 8 -2.56 4.77 -11.90
N ILE A 9 -1.67 3.81 -11.61
CA ILE A 9 -1.96 2.38 -11.76
C ILE A 9 -3.11 1.96 -10.82
N TYR A 10 -3.03 2.34 -9.54
CA TYR A 10 -4.07 2.00 -8.58
C TYR A 10 -5.36 2.76 -8.83
N GLU A 11 -5.31 4.00 -9.33
CA GLU A 11 -6.52 4.72 -9.72
C GLU A 11 -7.22 4.05 -10.90
N GLN A 12 -6.47 3.60 -11.91
CA GLN A 12 -7.05 2.84 -13.02
C GLN A 12 -7.68 1.53 -12.54
N PHE A 13 -6.94 0.76 -11.73
CA PHE A 13 -7.45 -0.48 -11.16
C PHE A 13 -8.75 -0.27 -10.37
N LEU A 14 -8.82 0.77 -9.52
CA LEU A 14 -10.02 1.06 -8.74
C LEU A 14 -11.21 1.46 -9.61
N ARG A 15 -10.97 2.19 -10.71
CA ARG A 15 -12.03 2.53 -11.68
C ARG A 15 -12.60 1.28 -12.33
N GLU A 16 -11.75 0.36 -12.77
CA GLU A 16 -12.16 -0.90 -13.38
C GLU A 16 -12.90 -1.78 -12.36
N LEU A 17 -12.37 -1.88 -11.14
CA LEU A 17 -12.99 -2.63 -10.04
C LEU A 17 -14.42 -2.15 -9.74
N CYS A 18 -14.64 -0.83 -9.68
CA CYS A 18 -15.97 -0.26 -9.43
C CYS A 18 -16.95 -0.43 -10.60
N GLN A 19 -16.49 -0.83 -11.79
CA GLN A 19 -17.38 -1.21 -12.90
C GLN A 19 -17.85 -2.66 -12.76
N GLU A 20 -17.03 -3.52 -12.14
CA GLU A 20 -17.31 -4.95 -11.99
C GLU A 20 -18.01 -5.28 -10.67
N ILE A 21 -17.77 -4.49 -9.62
CA ILE A 21 -18.27 -4.74 -8.27
C ILE A 21 -19.12 -3.55 -7.80
N ASP A 22 -20.34 -3.83 -7.35
CA ASP A 22 -21.14 -2.84 -6.64
C ASP A 22 -20.62 -2.68 -5.20
N ILE A 23 -19.65 -1.77 -5.04
CA ILE A 23 -19.01 -1.43 -3.78
C ILE A 23 -20.03 -1.08 -2.68
N LYS A 24 -21.21 -0.54 -3.02
CA LYS A 24 -22.24 -0.17 -2.03
C LYS A 24 -22.77 -1.38 -1.26
N ASN A 25 -22.70 -2.57 -1.85
CA ASN A 25 -23.12 -3.83 -1.22
C ASN A 25 -21.97 -4.59 -0.55
N VAL A 26 -20.75 -4.03 -0.56
CA VAL A 26 -19.60 -4.63 0.12
C VAL A 26 -19.60 -4.20 1.59
N ASN A 27 -19.78 -5.15 2.51
CA ASN A 27 -19.89 -4.87 3.94
C ASN A 27 -18.57 -4.48 4.62
N SER A 28 -17.43 -4.87 4.04
CA SER A 28 -16.11 -4.63 4.64
C SER A 28 -15.01 -4.64 3.60
N ILE A 29 -14.09 -3.67 3.69
CA ILE A 29 -12.93 -3.53 2.81
C ILE A 29 -11.68 -3.38 3.66
N PHE A 30 -10.67 -4.19 3.35
CA PHE A 30 -9.39 -4.20 4.06
C PHE A 30 -8.26 -3.87 3.10
N LEU A 31 -7.39 -2.94 3.50
CA LEU A 31 -6.15 -2.62 2.79
C LEU A 31 -4.97 -3.13 3.60
N ALA A 32 -4.14 -3.93 2.95
CA ALA A 32 -2.89 -4.43 3.51
C ALA A 32 -1.70 -3.96 2.68
N THR A 33 -0.58 -3.79 3.36
CA THR A 33 0.71 -3.41 2.79
C THR A 33 1.78 -4.35 3.32
N LEU A 34 2.83 -4.56 2.53
CA LEU A 34 3.97 -5.37 2.97
C LEU A 34 4.67 -4.74 4.18
N ILE A 35 5.07 -5.61 5.09
CA ILE A 35 5.86 -5.31 6.28
C ILE A 35 7.05 -6.28 6.30
N TYR A 36 8.22 -5.76 6.62
CA TYR A 36 9.44 -6.54 6.74
C TYR A 36 10.02 -6.38 8.13
N ASN A 37 10.55 -7.46 8.70
CA ASN A 37 11.45 -7.30 9.83
C ASN A 37 12.81 -6.74 9.34
N LYS A 38 13.60 -6.24 10.28
CA LYS A 38 14.91 -5.65 9.98
C LYS A 38 15.89 -6.60 9.30
N GLN A 39 15.87 -7.89 9.63
CA GLN A 39 16.82 -8.87 9.08
C GLN A 39 16.53 -9.17 7.61
N ASP A 40 15.26 -9.44 7.29
CA ASP A 40 14.80 -9.67 5.92
C ASP A 40 15.01 -8.42 5.08
N TRP A 41 14.74 -7.24 5.65
CA TRP A 41 15.00 -5.97 5.00
C TRP A 41 16.47 -5.79 4.59
N GLN A 42 17.40 -6.03 5.52
CA GLN A 42 18.83 -5.93 5.24
C GLN A 42 19.28 -6.98 4.20
N ALA A 43 18.69 -8.18 4.21
CA ALA A 43 18.99 -9.21 3.23
C ALA A 43 18.54 -8.80 1.81
N ILE A 44 17.37 -8.16 1.68
CA ILE A 44 16.85 -7.64 0.41
C ILE A 44 17.76 -6.53 -0.12
N GLN A 45 18.10 -5.54 0.72
CA GLN A 45 18.96 -4.42 0.32
C GLN A 45 20.34 -4.86 -0.20
N LYS A 46 20.90 -5.95 0.35
CA LYS A 46 22.18 -6.50 -0.10
C LYS A 46 22.10 -7.19 -1.46
N LYS A 47 20.94 -7.76 -1.80
CA LYS A 47 20.73 -8.48 -3.06
C LYS A 47 20.30 -7.54 -4.19
N GLU A 48 19.49 -6.55 -3.86
CA GLU A 48 18.81 -5.68 -4.82
C GLU A 48 19.01 -4.21 -4.42
N SER A 49 20.21 -3.68 -4.62
CA SER A 49 20.59 -2.33 -4.15
C SER A 49 19.87 -1.19 -4.87
N ASP A 50 19.42 -1.42 -6.11
CA ASP A 50 18.73 -0.42 -6.95
C ASP A 50 17.21 -0.59 -7.00
N PHE A 51 16.65 -1.37 -6.07
CA PHE A 51 15.22 -1.63 -6.06
C PHE A 51 14.48 -0.33 -5.70
N GLU A 52 13.83 0.32 -6.68
CA GLU A 52 13.22 1.65 -6.48
C GLU A 52 12.18 1.68 -5.36
N LEU A 53 11.49 0.55 -5.15
CA LEU A 53 10.58 0.34 -4.02
C LEU A 53 11.23 0.62 -2.67
N LEU A 54 12.56 0.48 -2.54
CA LEU A 54 13.28 0.75 -1.29
C LEU A 54 13.18 2.22 -0.87
N LYS A 55 13.02 3.13 -1.82
CA LYS A 55 12.93 4.59 -1.56
C LYS A 55 11.62 4.97 -0.87
N HIS A 56 10.64 4.07 -0.87
CA HIS A 56 9.29 4.32 -0.39
C HIS A 56 8.99 3.62 0.95
N LEU A 57 9.98 2.92 1.52
CA LEU A 57 9.87 2.19 2.77
C LEU A 57 10.64 2.92 3.89
N GLU A 58 10.08 2.92 5.09
CA GLU A 58 10.64 3.52 6.30
C GLU A 58 10.71 2.49 7.43
N ILE A 59 11.72 2.61 8.29
CA ILE A 59 11.81 1.83 9.53
C ILE A 59 10.94 2.56 10.57
N GLY A 60 9.91 1.87 11.07
CA GLY A 60 9.07 2.38 12.16
C GLY A 60 9.71 2.18 13.53
N ASP A 61 9.11 2.81 14.55
CA ASP A 61 9.62 2.80 15.93
C ASP A 61 9.63 1.39 16.57
N ASP A 62 8.81 0.48 16.04
CA ASP A 62 8.75 -0.95 16.40
C ASP A 62 9.85 -1.80 15.73
N GLY A 63 10.72 -1.18 14.94
CA GLY A 63 11.79 -1.85 14.21
C GLY A 63 11.33 -2.60 12.96
N LEU A 64 10.06 -2.49 12.58
CA LEU A 64 9.51 -3.03 11.35
C LEU A 64 9.66 -2.03 10.21
N VAL A 65 9.89 -2.53 9.00
CA VAL A 65 10.03 -1.74 7.78
C VAL A 65 8.76 -1.82 6.98
N ARG A 66 8.19 -0.66 6.63
CA ARG A 66 6.87 -0.54 6.00
C ARG A 66 6.80 0.67 5.09
N VAL A 67 5.81 0.72 4.21
CA VAL A 67 5.54 1.87 3.32
C VAL A 67 5.44 3.15 4.13
N SER A 68 6.05 4.24 3.66
CA SER A 68 6.12 5.49 4.40
C SER A 68 4.74 6.04 4.78
N ALA A 69 4.66 6.77 5.90
CA ALA A 69 3.40 7.39 6.34
C ALA A 69 2.78 8.30 5.28
N VAL A 70 3.60 8.99 4.49
CA VAL A 70 3.16 9.85 3.38
C VAL A 70 2.41 9.03 2.33
N ILE A 71 3.02 7.93 1.87
CA ILE A 71 2.44 7.08 0.83
C ILE A 71 1.21 6.33 1.35
N ARG A 72 1.23 5.88 2.61
CA ARG A 72 0.04 5.28 3.24
C ARG A 72 -1.15 6.25 3.22
N LYS A 73 -0.91 7.53 3.48
CA LYS A 73 -1.94 8.57 3.44
C LYS A 73 -2.47 8.81 2.02
N GLU A 74 -1.60 8.80 1.02
CA GLU A 74 -2.01 8.92 -0.39
C GLU A 74 -2.86 7.73 -0.83
N PHE A 75 -2.47 6.50 -0.47
CA PHE A 75 -3.29 5.32 -0.70
C PHE A 75 -4.62 5.42 0.04
N ASP A 76 -4.64 5.85 1.31
CA ASP A 76 -5.88 6.00 2.07
C ASP A 76 -6.86 6.94 1.35
N GLN A 77 -6.37 8.11 0.91
CA GLN A 77 -7.18 9.08 0.17
C GLN A 77 -7.68 8.52 -1.17
N LEU A 78 -6.79 7.89 -1.94
CA LEU A 78 -7.13 7.33 -3.23
C LEU A 78 -8.18 6.22 -3.09
N PHE A 79 -7.98 5.28 -2.19
CA PHE A 79 -8.89 4.16 -2.02
C PHE A 79 -10.23 4.60 -1.43
N LYS A 80 -10.27 5.54 -0.47
CA LYS A 80 -11.52 6.09 0.06
C LYS A 80 -12.36 6.81 -0.99
N LYS A 81 -11.71 7.51 -1.93
CA LYS A 81 -12.38 8.16 -3.07
C LYS A 81 -13.22 7.16 -3.89
N TYR A 82 -12.78 5.92 -4.04
CA TYR A 82 -13.45 4.90 -4.86
C TYR A 82 -14.28 3.91 -4.05
N LEU A 83 -13.78 3.51 -2.88
CA LEU A 83 -14.33 2.41 -2.09
C LEU A 83 -15.12 2.88 -0.85
N GLY A 84 -15.12 4.18 -0.54
CA GLY A 84 -15.81 4.79 0.60
C GLY A 84 -14.99 4.81 1.89
N GLU A 85 -15.57 5.36 2.96
CA GLU A 85 -14.89 5.59 4.25
C GLU A 85 -14.78 4.33 5.13
N GLN A 86 -15.42 3.22 4.76
CA GLN A 86 -15.45 1.97 5.54
C GLN A 86 -14.16 1.13 5.46
N ILE A 87 -13.12 1.67 4.83
CA ILE A 87 -11.85 1.00 4.65
C ILE A 87 -11.10 0.90 5.98
N ARG A 88 -10.58 -0.29 6.26
CA ARG A 88 -9.69 -0.55 7.39
C ARG A 88 -8.31 -0.90 6.89
N TRP A 89 -7.30 -0.24 7.45
CA TRP A 89 -5.92 -0.64 7.26
C TRP A 89 -5.60 -1.80 8.19
N ASP A 90 -5.12 -2.89 7.60
CA ASP A 90 -4.52 -3.99 8.34
C ASP A 90 -3.02 -4.05 8.04
N TYR A 91 -2.23 -4.24 9.08
CA TYR A 91 -0.79 -4.36 9.00
C TYR A 91 -0.48 -5.85 9.11
N ILE A 92 -0.40 -6.54 7.96
CA ILE A 92 -0.06 -7.97 7.90
C ILE A 92 1.45 -8.15 7.85
#